data_AF-A0A6T7LTW9-F1
#
_entry.id   AF-A0A6T7LTW9-F1
#
_cell.length_a   1.000
_cell.length_b   1.000
_cell.length_c   1.000
_cell.angle_alpha   90.00
_cell.angle_beta   90.00
_cell.angle_gamma   90.00
#
_symmetry.space_group_name_H-M   'P 1'
#
loop_
_entity.id
_entity.type
_entity.pdbx_description
1 polymer ?
#
loop_
_entity_poly.entity_id
_entity_poly.type
_entity_poly.pdbx_seq_one_letter_code
_entity_poly.pdbx_strand_id
1 'polypeptide(L)'
;MPSKAKKAQEKESKKAAQKKKEKLLDDKTFGLKNKNKSSKVQAYVKSTERSILNAGTDARTRQMDAQKKEQAKARKALKKAKEAEQAALFGEALMAVSKKGPKFGAKAGKVEAKGRDGGDENEKKGGTSRAMKMMFQMDAQEMEDKLREDPNYVPTLEDEVESQRQKKLRELKASGVKGTPVTQETFKVWQDKKRKRKEAATKKMVEKEMKKKKGGKGLSVLSGRELYNYKKDLFQDQEGDDGGDNVVDVNAAAEVALKVEQDLFLEGDDDLDDLED
;
A
#
# COMPACT_ATOMS: atom_id res chain seq x y z
N MET A 1 -15.90 20.82 5.77
CA MET A 1 -14.98 20.80 6.92
C MET A 1 -15.41 21.88 7.91
N PRO A 2 -15.61 21.60 9.21
CA PRO A 2 -15.94 22.65 10.18
C PRO A 2 -14.76 23.63 10.29
N SER A 3 -15.06 24.94 10.27
CA SER A 3 -14.05 26.00 10.27
C SER A 3 -13.17 25.94 11.54
N LYS A 4 -11.90 26.35 11.42
CA LYS A 4 -10.95 26.42 12.56
C LYS A 4 -11.54 27.18 13.76
N ALA A 5 -12.33 28.22 13.51
CA ALA A 5 -13.02 29.01 14.54
C ALA A 5 -14.07 28.20 15.32
N LYS A 6 -14.92 27.41 14.64
CA LYS A 6 -15.90 26.53 15.31
C LYS A 6 -15.23 25.47 16.19
N LYS A 7 -14.06 24.96 15.78
CA LYS A 7 -13.30 23.97 16.55
C LYS A 7 -12.61 24.54 17.79
N ALA A 8 -12.29 25.84 17.80
CA ALA A 8 -11.75 26.53 18.97
C ALA A 8 -12.84 26.78 20.02
N GLN A 9 -14.00 27.28 19.59
CA GLN A 9 -15.16 27.50 20.46
C GLN A 9 -15.69 26.20 21.10
N GLU A 10 -15.69 25.08 20.37
CA GLU A 10 -16.10 23.77 20.89
C GLU A 10 -15.13 23.21 21.96
N LYS A 11 -13.85 23.58 21.89
CA LYS A 11 -12.86 23.17 22.91
C LYS A 11 -12.99 23.98 24.19
N GLU A 12 -13.24 25.28 24.07
CA GLU A 12 -13.44 26.18 25.20
C GLU A 12 -14.71 25.83 25.99
N SER A 13 -15.80 25.50 25.30
CA SER A 13 -17.05 25.07 25.93
C SER A 13 -16.93 23.73 26.67
N LYS A 14 -16.16 22.76 26.13
CA LYS A 14 -15.87 21.49 26.82
C LYS A 14 -15.06 21.69 28.11
N LYS A 15 -14.07 22.59 28.10
CA LYS A 15 -13.27 22.92 29.29
C LYS A 15 -14.12 23.61 30.36
N ALA A 16 -15.03 24.51 29.97
CA ALA A 16 -15.98 25.15 30.88
C ALA A 16 -16.96 24.15 31.50
N ALA A 17 -17.47 23.19 30.72
CA ALA A 17 -18.37 22.14 31.22
C ALA A 17 -17.65 21.19 32.21
N GLN A 18 -16.38 20.85 31.97
CA GLN A 18 -15.57 20.04 32.89
C GLN A 18 -15.36 20.74 34.23
N LYS A 19 -15.00 22.02 34.23
CA LYS A 19 -14.85 22.81 35.48
C LYS A 19 -16.13 22.88 36.30
N LYS A 20 -17.30 22.96 35.65
CA LYS A 20 -18.61 22.94 36.35
C LYS A 20 -18.86 21.59 37.02
N LYS A 21 -18.54 20.48 36.34
CA LYS A 21 -18.65 19.13 36.90
C LYS A 21 -17.68 18.91 38.06
N GLU A 22 -16.47 19.44 37.97
CA GLU A 22 -15.47 19.40 39.04
C GLU A 22 -15.93 20.18 40.28
N LYS A 23 -16.42 21.42 40.12
CA LYS A 23 -17.02 22.20 41.23
C LYS A 23 -18.19 21.49 41.90
N LEU A 24 -19.08 20.87 41.12
CA LEU A 24 -20.21 20.09 41.65
C LEU A 24 -19.75 18.84 42.42
N LEU A 25 -18.66 18.22 42.00
CA LEU A 25 -18.05 17.09 42.69
C LEU A 25 -17.41 17.54 44.00
N ASP A 26 -16.67 18.66 43.98
CA ASP A 26 -16.09 19.24 45.17
C ASP A 26 -17.17 19.59 46.19
N ASP A 27 -18.24 20.30 45.81
CA ASP A 27 -19.34 20.67 46.71
C ASP A 27 -20.03 19.44 47.33
N LYS A 28 -20.35 18.42 46.52
CA LYS A 28 -21.03 17.20 47.01
C LYS A 28 -20.12 16.27 47.82
N THR A 29 -18.81 16.42 47.68
CA THR A 29 -17.82 15.61 48.40
C THR A 29 -17.07 16.41 49.46
N PHE A 30 -17.49 17.66 49.70
CA PHE A 30 -16.98 18.56 50.72
C PHE A 30 -17.58 18.18 52.08
N GLY A 31 -16.78 18.29 53.15
CA GLY A 31 -17.24 18.01 54.52
C GLY A 31 -17.35 16.53 54.91
N LEU A 32 -17.09 15.58 54.00
CA LEU A 32 -17.01 14.17 54.38
C LEU A 32 -15.73 13.90 55.18
N LYS A 33 -15.90 13.62 56.48
CA LYS A 33 -14.80 13.21 57.36
C LYS A 33 -14.20 11.90 56.84
N ASN A 34 -12.88 11.76 56.96
CA ASN A 34 -12.15 10.55 56.54
C ASN A 34 -12.23 10.20 55.04
N LYS A 35 -12.36 11.20 54.15
CA LYS A 35 -12.43 11.05 52.68
C LYS A 35 -11.36 10.12 52.08
N ASN A 36 -10.14 10.19 52.59
CA ASN A 36 -9.01 9.37 52.12
C ASN A 36 -8.73 8.14 53.00
N LYS A 37 -9.47 7.95 54.11
CA LYS A 37 -9.19 6.92 55.12
C LYS A 37 -10.28 5.85 55.24
N SER A 38 -11.54 6.17 54.98
CA SER A 38 -12.65 5.22 55.05
C SER A 38 -13.02 4.68 53.66
N SER A 39 -13.00 3.36 53.50
CA SER A 39 -13.39 2.68 52.26
C SER A 39 -14.82 3.01 51.83
N LYS A 40 -15.74 3.13 52.80
CA LYS A 40 -17.16 3.46 52.56
C LYS A 40 -17.32 4.90 52.06
N VAL A 41 -16.54 5.83 52.61
CA VAL A 41 -16.51 7.23 52.16
C VAL A 41 -15.87 7.34 50.77
N GLN A 42 -14.78 6.62 50.51
CA GLN A 42 -14.16 6.57 49.18
C GLN A 42 -15.11 5.98 48.12
N ALA A 43 -15.88 4.95 48.47
CA ALA A 43 -16.88 4.36 47.58
C ALA A 43 -18.00 5.38 47.24
N TYR A 44 -18.45 6.15 48.22
CA TYR A 44 -19.44 7.22 48.03
C TYR A 44 -18.90 8.37 47.16
N VAL A 45 -17.64 8.77 47.36
CA VAL A 45 -16.98 9.77 46.50
C VAL A 45 -16.89 9.26 45.05
N LYS A 46 -16.46 8.00 44.86
CA LYS A 46 -16.37 7.37 43.53
C LYS A 46 -17.73 7.24 42.85
N SER A 47 -18.80 6.92 43.58
CA SER A 47 -20.15 6.83 43.00
C SER A 47 -20.69 8.20 42.62
N THR A 48 -20.46 9.21 43.46
CA THR A 48 -20.84 10.61 43.22
C THR A 48 -20.09 11.18 42.02
N GLU A 49 -18.79 10.93 41.93
CA GLU A 49 -17.94 11.28 40.80
C GLU A 49 -18.46 10.68 39.48
N ARG A 50 -18.74 9.37 39.49
CA ARG A 50 -19.32 8.69 38.32
C ARG A 50 -20.64 9.32 37.93
N SER A 51 -21.54 9.62 38.87
CA SER A 51 -22.84 10.21 38.58
C SER A 51 -22.71 11.59 37.92
N ILE A 52 -21.82 12.45 38.42
CA ILE A 52 -21.63 13.82 37.91
C ILE A 52 -20.89 13.84 36.56
N LEU A 53 -19.87 13.01 36.39
CA LEU A 53 -19.14 12.92 35.11
C LEU A 53 -20.03 12.38 33.99
N ASN A 54 -20.89 11.42 34.33
CA ASN A 54 -21.81 10.75 33.42
C ASN A 54 -23.13 11.52 33.20
N ALA A 55 -23.47 12.49 34.05
CA ALA A 55 -24.65 13.33 33.86
C ALA A 55 -24.61 14.04 32.50
N GLY A 56 -25.70 13.88 31.73
CA GLY A 56 -25.91 14.52 30.42
C GLY A 56 -25.49 13.72 29.18
N THR A 57 -25.11 12.44 29.30
CA THR A 57 -24.81 11.58 28.14
C THR A 57 -25.49 10.22 28.31
N ASP A 58 -26.20 9.71 27.32
CA ASP A 58 -26.83 8.39 27.40
C ASP A 58 -25.79 7.25 27.36
N ALA A 59 -26.09 6.11 27.97
CA ALA A 59 -25.22 4.93 27.97
C ALA A 59 -24.78 4.51 26.55
N ARG A 60 -25.71 4.60 25.59
CA ARG A 60 -25.47 4.33 24.17
C ARG A 60 -24.47 5.31 23.54
N THR A 61 -24.56 6.60 23.87
CA THR A 61 -23.63 7.61 23.33
C THR A 61 -22.20 7.40 23.83
N ARG A 62 -22.04 6.99 25.09
CA ARG A 62 -20.72 6.67 25.66
C ARG A 62 -20.09 5.44 25.01
N GLN A 63 -20.87 4.40 24.73
CA GLN A 63 -20.39 3.21 24.02
C GLN A 63 -19.94 3.55 22.59
N MET A 64 -20.73 4.37 21.87
CA MET A 64 -20.38 4.79 20.52
C MET A 64 -19.13 5.68 20.48
N ASP A 65 -18.97 6.61 21.44
CA ASP A 65 -17.79 7.46 21.53
C ASP A 65 -16.54 6.67 21.96
N ALA A 66 -16.69 5.67 22.83
CA ALA A 66 -15.62 4.74 23.18
C ALA A 66 -15.15 3.93 21.95
N GLN A 67 -16.09 3.33 21.21
CA GLN A 67 -15.79 2.60 19.97
C GLN A 67 -15.12 3.49 18.92
N LYS A 68 -15.61 4.72 18.70
CA LYS A 68 -14.97 5.66 17.77
C LYS A 68 -13.55 6.04 18.20
N LYS A 69 -13.32 6.22 19.51
CA LYS A 69 -11.99 6.53 20.04
C LYS A 69 -11.03 5.35 19.89
N GLU A 70 -11.52 4.14 20.09
CA GLU A 70 -10.77 2.89 19.89
C GLU A 70 -10.43 2.68 18.41
N GLN A 71 -11.41 2.81 17.51
CA GLN A 71 -11.19 2.76 16.06
C GLN A 71 -10.21 3.84 15.58
N ALA A 72 -10.30 5.06 16.12
CA ALA A 72 -9.36 6.13 15.77
C ALA A 72 -7.93 5.85 16.27
N LYS A 73 -7.78 5.20 17.43
CA LYS A 73 -6.47 4.73 17.93
C LYS A 73 -5.94 3.58 17.08
N ALA A 74 -6.76 2.57 16.79
CA ALA A 74 -6.41 1.44 15.94
C ALA A 74 -5.98 1.92 14.54
N ARG A 75 -6.70 2.87 13.94
CA ARG A 75 -6.33 3.45 12.64
C ARG A 75 -5.00 4.21 12.67
N LYS A 76 -4.69 4.90 13.78
CA LYS A 76 -3.40 5.58 13.96
C LYS A 76 -2.27 4.59 14.17
N ALA A 77 -2.49 3.53 14.96
CA ALA A 77 -1.52 2.46 15.16
C ALA A 77 -1.22 1.74 13.84
N LEU A 78 -2.26 1.38 13.09
CA LEU A 78 -2.13 0.75 11.77
C LEU A 78 -1.41 1.67 10.77
N LYS A 79 -1.71 2.97 10.75
CA LYS A 79 -0.98 3.92 9.89
C LYS A 79 0.49 4.01 10.28
N LYS A 80 0.81 4.06 11.58
CA LYS A 80 2.19 4.12 12.08
C LYS A 80 2.94 2.81 11.80
N ALA A 81 2.29 1.66 11.91
CA ALA A 81 2.86 0.36 11.54
C ALA A 81 3.18 0.33 10.04
N LYS A 82 2.23 0.71 9.18
CA LYS A 82 2.45 0.81 7.73
C LYS A 82 3.57 1.79 7.36
N GLU A 83 3.66 2.92 8.04
CA GLU A 83 4.73 3.91 7.80
C GLU A 83 6.09 3.38 8.26
N ALA A 84 6.15 2.64 9.37
CA ALA A 84 7.38 2.00 9.83
C ALA A 84 7.82 0.85 8.90
N GLU A 85 6.87 0.06 8.39
CA GLU A 85 7.12 -0.97 7.37
C GLU A 85 7.64 -0.34 6.07
N GLN A 86 7.00 0.73 5.60
CA GLN A 86 7.47 1.48 4.44
C GLN A 86 8.85 2.08 4.67
N ALA A 87 9.13 2.62 5.86
CA ALA A 87 10.43 3.17 6.18
C ALA A 87 11.52 2.09 6.30
N ALA A 88 11.20 0.89 6.79
CA ALA A 88 12.14 -0.22 6.83
C ALA A 88 12.42 -0.76 5.41
N LEU A 89 11.38 -0.91 4.59
CA LEU A 89 11.49 -1.45 3.23
C LEU A 89 12.18 -0.47 2.26
N PHE A 90 11.84 0.82 2.34
CA PHE A 90 12.35 1.83 1.40
C PHE A 90 13.47 2.70 1.98
N GLY A 91 13.68 2.72 3.30
CA GLY A 91 14.72 3.55 3.91
C GLY A 91 16.13 3.07 3.60
N GLU A 92 16.35 1.75 3.57
CA GLU A 92 17.65 1.17 3.19
C GLU A 92 17.95 1.40 1.70
N ALA A 93 16.95 1.21 0.84
CA ALA A 93 17.04 1.48 -0.60
C ALA A 93 17.29 2.97 -0.93
N LEU A 94 16.64 3.90 -0.23
CA LEU A 94 16.87 5.35 -0.45
C LEU A 94 18.25 5.80 0.05
N MET A 95 18.72 5.26 1.18
CA MET A 95 20.03 5.60 1.74
C MET A 95 21.20 5.03 0.92
N ALA A 96 20.99 3.92 0.20
CA ALA A 96 21.95 3.38 -0.77
C ALA A 96 22.11 4.28 -2.01
N VAL A 97 21.05 5.00 -2.41
CA VAL A 97 21.07 5.91 -3.57
C VAL A 97 21.50 7.34 -3.21
N SER A 98 21.25 7.80 -1.98
CA SER A 98 21.52 9.20 -1.60
C SER A 98 22.88 9.46 -0.94
N LYS A 99 23.70 8.44 -0.67
CA LYS A 99 25.03 8.66 -0.08
C LYS A 99 26.09 8.73 -1.18
N LYS A 100 26.40 9.98 -1.55
CA LYS A 100 27.68 10.44 -2.10
C LYS A 100 28.80 9.51 -1.61
N GLY A 101 29.44 8.81 -2.55
CA GLY A 101 30.37 7.70 -2.29
C GLY A 101 31.44 8.02 -1.24
N PRO A 102 31.98 7.00 -0.56
CA PRO A 102 32.98 7.20 0.47
C PRO A 102 34.23 7.83 -0.18
N LYS A 103 34.60 9.03 0.27
CA LYS A 103 35.94 9.58 0.05
C LYS A 103 36.93 8.71 0.81
N PHE A 104 37.58 7.78 0.11
CA PHE A 104 38.76 7.10 0.63
C PHE A 104 39.83 8.15 0.90
N GLY A 105 40.05 8.46 2.17
CA GLY A 105 41.15 9.30 2.61
C GLY A 105 42.46 8.56 2.35
N ALA A 106 43.31 9.14 1.52
CA ALA A 106 44.69 8.69 1.33
C ALA A 106 45.45 8.77 2.66
N LYS A 107 45.57 7.64 3.35
CA LYS A 107 46.68 7.40 4.27
C LYS A 107 47.41 6.14 3.82
N ALA A 108 48.62 6.39 3.35
CA ALA A 108 49.63 5.40 3.05
C ALA A 108 49.89 4.53 4.28
N GLY A 109 49.61 3.24 4.11
CA GLY A 109 50.01 2.16 4.99
C GLY A 109 49.74 0.89 4.23
N LYS A 110 50.79 0.30 3.64
CA LYS A 110 50.72 -0.99 2.92
C LYS A 110 50.11 -2.04 3.85
N VAL A 111 48.83 -2.33 3.68
CA VAL A 111 48.26 -3.60 4.08
C VAL A 111 48.08 -4.34 2.77
N GLU A 112 49.08 -5.13 2.41
CA GLU A 112 48.96 -6.06 1.29
C GLU A 112 47.76 -6.95 1.59
N ALA A 113 46.80 -6.96 0.68
CA ALA A 113 45.71 -7.91 0.67
C ALA A 113 46.30 -9.29 0.37
N LYS A 114 46.89 -9.91 1.41
CA LYS A 114 47.20 -11.32 1.41
C LYS A 114 45.86 -12.03 1.35
N GLY A 115 45.59 -12.65 0.20
CA GLY A 115 44.42 -13.49 -0.02
C GLY A 115 44.22 -14.44 1.14
N ARG A 116 42.96 -14.72 1.45
CA ARG A 116 42.52 -15.55 2.57
C ARG A 116 42.77 -17.05 2.34
N ASP A 117 43.67 -17.40 1.42
CA ASP A 117 43.93 -18.74 0.90
C ASP A 117 45.42 -19.10 0.96
N GLY A 118 46.04 -18.99 2.13
CA GLY A 118 47.47 -19.30 2.23
C GLY A 118 48.00 -19.35 3.66
N GLY A 119 47.50 -20.31 4.45
CA GLY A 119 48.16 -20.72 5.69
C GLY A 119 47.21 -21.12 6.80
N ASP A 120 46.53 -22.26 6.64
CA ASP A 120 46.33 -23.22 7.73
C ASP A 120 45.81 -24.54 7.13
N GLU A 121 46.74 -25.40 6.69
CA GLU A 121 46.41 -26.82 6.68
C GLU A 121 46.30 -27.25 8.15
N ASN A 122 45.08 -27.64 8.53
CA ASN A 122 44.71 -28.39 9.74
C ASN A 122 43.85 -27.69 10.81
N GLU A 123 42.88 -26.85 10.43
CA GLU A 123 41.65 -26.70 11.23
C GLU A 123 40.40 -26.74 10.36
N LYS A 124 39.65 -27.84 10.45
CA LYS A 124 38.29 -27.96 9.92
C LYS A 124 37.42 -26.91 10.61
N LYS A 125 37.25 -25.74 9.99
CA LYS A 125 36.18 -24.79 10.35
C LYS A 125 34.85 -25.50 10.13
N GLY A 126 34.28 -26.02 11.23
CA GLY A 126 33.04 -26.77 11.23
C GLY A 126 31.93 -25.95 10.59
N GLY A 127 31.55 -26.30 9.36
CA GLY A 127 30.30 -25.84 8.80
C GLY A 127 29.18 -26.20 9.77
N THR A 128 28.29 -25.25 10.06
CA THR A 128 27.09 -25.47 10.87
C THR A 128 26.47 -26.80 10.46
N SER A 129 26.43 -27.76 11.38
CA SER A 129 26.01 -29.13 11.05
C SER A 129 24.64 -29.09 10.37
N ARG A 130 24.35 -30.04 9.47
CA ARG A 130 23.06 -30.11 8.78
C ARG A 130 21.87 -30.06 9.76
N ALA A 131 22.06 -30.59 10.96
CA ALA A 131 21.11 -30.50 12.08
C ALA A 131 20.91 -29.06 12.59
N MET A 132 22.00 -28.28 12.74
CA MET A 132 21.93 -26.89 13.16
C MET A 132 21.29 -26.00 12.06
N LYS A 133 21.59 -26.27 10.78
CA LYS A 133 20.91 -25.60 9.65
C LYS A 133 19.41 -25.92 9.60
N MET A 134 19.02 -27.16 9.90
CA MET A 134 17.60 -27.54 10.02
C MET A 134 16.94 -26.90 11.24
N MET A 135 17.62 -26.82 12.40
CA MET A 135 17.10 -26.08 13.56
C MET A 135 16.82 -24.62 13.22
N PHE A 136 17.75 -23.93 12.55
CA PHE A 136 17.53 -22.53 12.18
C PHE A 136 16.41 -22.33 11.16
N GLN A 137 16.19 -23.31 10.26
CA GLN A 137 15.05 -23.27 9.34
C GLN A 137 13.72 -23.54 10.04
N MET A 138 13.70 -24.48 11.00
CA MET A 138 12.50 -24.75 11.81
C MET A 138 12.18 -23.57 12.74
N ASP A 139 13.19 -22.97 13.37
CA ASP A 139 13.03 -21.80 14.26
C ASP A 139 12.56 -20.56 13.48
N ALA A 140 13.04 -20.38 12.23
CA ALA A 140 12.54 -19.34 11.34
C ALA A 140 11.07 -19.57 10.96
N GLN A 141 10.69 -20.82 10.65
CA GLN A 141 9.33 -21.18 10.27
C GLN A 141 8.36 -21.10 11.46
N GLU A 142 8.79 -21.51 12.66
CA GLU A 142 8.02 -21.37 13.91
C GLU A 142 7.84 -19.90 14.29
N MET A 143 8.86 -19.06 14.08
CA MET A 143 8.74 -17.62 14.27
C MET A 143 7.79 -16.96 13.27
N GLU A 144 7.79 -17.40 12.01
CA GLU A 144 6.85 -16.94 10.99
C GLU A 144 5.40 -17.35 11.31
N ASP A 145 5.19 -18.59 11.75
CA ASP A 145 3.88 -19.06 12.19
C ASP A 145 3.40 -18.32 13.45
N LYS A 146 4.29 -18.03 14.39
CA LYS A 146 3.97 -17.22 15.56
C LYS A 146 3.63 -15.78 15.19
N LEU A 147 4.33 -15.21 14.21
CA LEU A 147 4.03 -13.88 13.69
C LEU A 147 2.67 -13.88 12.97
N ARG A 148 2.33 -14.96 12.27
CA ARG A 148 1.03 -15.18 11.61
C ARG A 148 -0.11 -15.37 12.61
N GLU A 149 0.17 -15.94 13.78
CA GLU A 149 -0.78 -16.13 14.89
C GLU A 149 -0.98 -14.89 15.76
N ASP A 150 -0.09 -13.89 15.67
CA ASP A 150 -0.26 -12.65 16.39
C ASP A 150 -1.54 -11.92 15.91
N PRO A 151 -2.41 -11.46 16.84
CA PRO A 151 -3.67 -10.79 16.48
C PRO A 151 -3.50 -9.44 15.78
N ASN A 152 -2.24 -8.99 15.61
CA ASN A 152 -1.87 -7.79 14.88
C ASN A 152 -1.06 -8.10 13.60
N TYR A 153 -1.01 -9.36 13.15
CA TYR A 153 -0.44 -9.71 11.85
C TYR A 153 -1.19 -9.00 10.73
N VAL A 154 -0.47 -8.24 9.92
CA VAL A 154 -1.00 -7.64 8.71
C VAL A 154 -0.45 -8.47 7.55
N PRO A 155 -1.28 -9.26 6.86
CA PRO A 155 -0.84 -10.03 5.71
C PRO A 155 -0.15 -9.11 4.70
N THR A 156 1.04 -9.52 4.29
CA THR A 156 1.81 -8.83 3.26
C THR A 156 1.17 -9.03 1.89
N LEU A 157 1.58 -8.23 0.90
CA LEU A 157 1.08 -8.39 -0.45
C LEU A 157 1.53 -9.74 -1.03
N GLU A 158 2.71 -10.20 -0.62
CA GLU A 158 3.31 -11.49 -0.91
C GLU A 158 2.47 -12.64 -0.33
N ASP A 159 2.01 -12.53 0.91
CA ASP A 159 1.12 -13.52 1.54
C ASP A 159 -0.22 -13.63 0.83
N GLU A 160 -0.78 -12.49 0.43
CA GLU A 160 -2.04 -12.47 -0.32
C GLU A 160 -1.86 -13.12 -1.69
N VAL A 161 -0.77 -12.83 -2.38
CA VAL A 161 -0.43 -13.47 -3.67
C VAL A 161 -0.25 -14.97 -3.50
N GLU A 162 0.44 -15.42 -2.46
CA GLU A 162 0.68 -16.84 -2.21
C GLU A 162 -0.62 -17.57 -1.81
N SER A 163 -1.46 -16.94 -0.97
CA SER A 163 -2.80 -17.43 -0.65
C SER A 163 -3.68 -17.56 -1.90
N GLN A 164 -3.63 -16.58 -2.81
CA GLN A 164 -4.34 -16.62 -4.09
C GLN A 164 -3.81 -17.75 -5.00
N ARG A 165 -2.49 -17.95 -5.05
CA ARG A 165 -1.87 -19.07 -5.77
C ARG A 165 -2.36 -20.41 -5.22
N GLN A 166 -2.26 -20.62 -3.91
CA GLN A 166 -2.71 -21.85 -3.26
C GLN A 166 -4.19 -22.12 -3.50
N LYS A 167 -5.06 -21.09 -3.39
CA LYS A 167 -6.49 -21.21 -3.67
C LYS A 167 -6.73 -21.66 -5.11
N LYS A 168 -6.04 -21.06 -6.08
CA LYS A 168 -6.14 -21.42 -7.49
C LYS A 168 -5.64 -22.84 -7.75
N LEU A 169 -4.55 -23.27 -7.11
CA LEU A 169 -4.07 -24.65 -7.19
C LEU A 169 -5.10 -25.64 -6.64
N ARG A 170 -5.74 -25.34 -5.50
CA ARG A 170 -6.81 -26.16 -4.94
C ARG A 170 -8.02 -26.24 -5.87
N GLU A 171 -8.41 -25.13 -6.49
CA GLU A 171 -9.49 -25.07 -7.47
C GLU A 171 -9.17 -25.89 -8.73
N LEU A 172 -7.96 -25.76 -9.27
CA LEU A 172 -7.51 -26.56 -10.42
C LEU A 172 -7.47 -28.05 -10.07
N LYS A 173 -6.96 -28.40 -8.88
CA LYS A 173 -6.96 -29.78 -8.38
C LYS A 173 -8.37 -30.33 -8.18
N ALA A 174 -9.30 -29.52 -7.66
CA ALA A 174 -10.70 -29.90 -7.46
C ALA A 174 -11.47 -30.06 -8.78
N SER A 175 -11.21 -29.19 -9.76
CA SER A 175 -11.81 -29.26 -11.10
C SER A 175 -11.20 -30.36 -11.96
N GLY A 176 -10.04 -30.91 -11.57
CA GLY A 176 -9.29 -31.90 -12.36
C GLY A 176 -8.68 -31.33 -13.65
N VAL A 177 -8.84 -30.03 -13.91
CA VAL A 177 -8.35 -29.36 -15.11
C VAL A 177 -6.93 -28.86 -14.86
N LYS A 178 -5.99 -29.28 -15.70
CA LYS A 178 -4.63 -28.72 -15.72
C LYS A 178 -4.69 -27.30 -16.30
N GLY A 179 -4.00 -26.35 -15.67
CA GLY A 179 -3.99 -24.95 -16.11
C GLY A 179 -3.49 -24.79 -17.55
N THR A 180 -3.91 -23.71 -18.21
CA THR A 180 -3.44 -23.39 -19.57
C THR A 180 -1.93 -23.13 -19.54
N PRO A 181 -1.11 -23.86 -20.32
CA PRO A 181 0.31 -23.59 -20.40
C PRO A 181 0.54 -22.22 -21.04
N VAL A 182 1.54 -21.50 -20.54
CA VAL A 182 1.93 -20.19 -21.04
C VAL A 182 2.86 -20.41 -22.23
N THR A 183 2.29 -20.54 -23.43
CA THR A 183 3.01 -20.60 -24.70
C THR A 183 2.79 -19.28 -25.44
N GLN A 184 3.61 -18.99 -26.45
CA GLN A 184 3.49 -17.75 -27.22
C GLN A 184 2.09 -17.60 -27.85
N GLU A 185 1.52 -18.69 -28.37
CA GLU A 185 0.17 -18.69 -28.94
C GLU A 185 -0.92 -18.40 -27.90
N THR A 186 -0.87 -19.07 -26.74
CA THR A 186 -1.86 -18.84 -25.67
C THR A 186 -1.72 -17.45 -25.07
N PHE A 187 -0.50 -16.90 -25.03
CA PHE A 187 -0.23 -15.55 -24.59
C PHE A 187 -0.76 -14.49 -25.57
N LYS A 188 -0.55 -14.65 -26.89
CA LYS A 188 -1.13 -13.77 -27.93
C LYS A 188 -2.66 -13.74 -27.84
N VAL A 189 -3.29 -14.92 -27.70
CA VAL A 189 -4.74 -15.02 -27.49
C VAL A 189 -5.18 -14.30 -26.21
N TRP A 190 -4.41 -14.41 -25.13
CA TRP A 190 -4.66 -13.69 -23.89
C TRP A 190 -4.51 -12.17 -24.06
N GLN A 191 -3.48 -11.69 -24.75
CA GLN A 191 -3.27 -10.27 -25.05
C GLN A 191 -4.43 -9.70 -25.87
N ASP A 192 -4.85 -10.39 -26.92
CA ASP A 192 -6.01 -10.02 -27.73
C ASP A 192 -7.29 -9.96 -26.90
N LYS A 193 -7.51 -10.95 -26.04
CA LYS A 193 -8.64 -10.98 -25.12
C LYS A 193 -8.60 -9.81 -24.12
N LYS A 194 -7.41 -9.46 -23.63
CA LYS A 194 -7.17 -8.32 -22.73
C LYS A 194 -7.47 -6.99 -23.43
N ARG A 195 -6.97 -6.82 -24.66
CA ARG A 195 -7.21 -5.66 -25.52
C ARG A 195 -8.70 -5.48 -25.82
N LYS A 196 -9.38 -6.52 -26.32
CA LYS A 196 -10.83 -6.53 -26.55
C LYS A 196 -11.63 -6.24 -25.28
N ARG A 197 -11.21 -6.76 -24.12
CA ARG A 197 -11.87 -6.46 -22.82
C ARG A 197 -11.73 -4.98 -22.45
N LYS A 198 -10.56 -4.38 -22.66
CA LYS A 198 -10.31 -2.95 -22.41
C LYS A 198 -11.12 -2.08 -23.37
N GLU A 199 -11.15 -2.41 -24.66
CA GLU A 199 -11.98 -1.74 -25.67
C GLU A 199 -13.48 -1.85 -25.38
N ALA A 200 -13.97 -3.01 -24.95
CA ALA A 200 -15.36 -3.18 -24.58
C ALA A 200 -15.72 -2.37 -23.31
N ALA A 201 -14.81 -2.29 -22.33
CA ALA A 201 -15.00 -1.50 -21.12
C ALA A 201 -15.03 0.01 -21.42
N THR A 202 -14.11 0.48 -22.26
CA THR A 202 -14.06 1.88 -22.73
C THR A 202 -15.28 2.21 -23.57
N LYS A 203 -15.68 1.37 -24.53
CA LYS A 203 -16.93 1.53 -25.30
C LYS A 203 -18.17 1.62 -24.40
N LYS A 204 -18.25 0.80 -23.34
CA LYS A 204 -19.35 0.88 -22.36
C LYS A 204 -19.32 2.17 -21.53
N MET A 205 -18.13 2.66 -21.15
CA MET A 205 -17.99 3.96 -20.47
C MET A 205 -18.45 5.10 -21.39
N VAL A 206 -17.98 5.11 -22.66
CA VAL A 206 -18.40 6.09 -23.66
C VAL A 206 -19.91 6.04 -23.88
N GLU A 207 -20.49 4.86 -24.10
CA GLU A 207 -21.93 4.73 -24.33
C GLU A 207 -22.76 5.23 -23.13
N LYS A 208 -22.30 4.96 -21.90
CA LYS A 208 -22.92 5.48 -20.67
C LYS A 208 -22.83 7.01 -20.60
N GLU A 209 -21.69 7.60 -20.95
CA GLU A 209 -21.53 9.06 -20.98
C GLU A 209 -22.31 9.70 -22.12
N MET A 210 -22.41 9.06 -23.29
CA MET A 210 -23.20 9.53 -24.42
C MET A 210 -24.72 9.44 -24.15
N LYS A 211 -25.16 8.47 -23.35
CA LYS A 211 -26.55 8.38 -22.86
C LYS A 211 -26.89 9.48 -21.85
N LYS A 212 -25.91 10.05 -21.15
CA LYS A 212 -26.10 11.24 -20.32
C LYS A 212 -26.17 12.45 -21.25
N LYS A 213 -27.35 12.68 -21.84
CA LYS A 213 -27.70 13.79 -22.77
C LYS A 213 -27.57 15.20 -22.16
N LYS A 214 -26.50 15.54 -21.45
CA LYS A 214 -26.26 16.86 -20.87
C LYS A 214 -24.93 17.43 -21.37
N GLY A 215 -25.00 17.94 -22.60
CA GLY A 215 -24.08 18.93 -23.18
C GLY A 215 -22.63 18.49 -23.35
N GLY A 216 -22.29 17.96 -24.53
CA GLY A 216 -20.96 18.03 -25.20
C GLY A 216 -19.71 17.48 -24.49
N LYS A 217 -19.77 17.19 -23.18
CA LYS A 217 -18.63 16.85 -22.32
C LYS A 217 -18.49 15.35 -22.06
N GLY A 218 -19.39 14.52 -22.60
CA GLY A 218 -19.39 13.07 -22.37
C GLY A 218 -18.15 12.34 -22.91
N LEU A 219 -17.45 12.95 -23.88
CA LEU A 219 -16.23 12.39 -24.45
C LEU A 219 -14.96 12.72 -23.65
N SER A 220 -15.04 13.67 -22.70
CA SER A 220 -13.92 14.10 -21.82
C SER A 220 -13.53 13.04 -20.77
N VAL A 221 -14.29 11.97 -20.64
CA VAL A 221 -14.06 10.92 -19.62
C VAL A 221 -12.98 9.93 -20.05
N LEU A 222 -12.69 9.85 -21.36
CA LEU A 222 -11.60 9.03 -21.88
C LEU A 222 -10.32 9.85 -21.99
N SER A 223 -9.18 9.20 -21.73
CA SER A 223 -7.87 9.79 -22.01
C SER A 223 -7.71 10.02 -23.53
N GLY A 224 -6.93 11.01 -23.95
CA GLY A 224 -6.75 11.33 -25.38
C GLY A 224 -6.33 10.12 -26.23
N ARG A 225 -5.48 9.24 -25.68
CA ARG A 225 -5.07 7.98 -26.33
C ARG A 225 -6.22 6.99 -26.51
N GLU A 226 -7.16 6.93 -25.57
CA GLU A 226 -8.36 6.08 -25.70
C GLU A 226 -9.36 6.67 -26.69
N LEU A 227 -9.44 8.01 -26.80
CA LEU A 227 -10.27 8.68 -27.80
C LEU A 227 -9.75 8.44 -29.21
N TYR A 228 -8.43 8.50 -29.41
CA TYR A 228 -7.81 8.21 -30.70
C TYR A 228 -8.11 6.77 -31.16
N ASN A 229 -8.04 5.80 -30.25
CA ASN A 229 -8.38 4.40 -30.56
C ASN A 229 -9.89 4.19 -30.82
N TYR A 230 -10.77 4.98 -30.20
CA TYR A 230 -12.22 4.84 -30.34
C TYR A 230 -12.78 5.58 -31.57
N LYS A 231 -12.21 6.76 -31.88
CA LYS A 231 -12.57 7.61 -33.02
C LYS A 231 -11.32 8.31 -33.54
N LYS A 232 -10.54 7.60 -34.36
CA LYS A 232 -9.35 8.15 -35.03
C LYS A 232 -9.70 9.36 -35.91
N ASP A 233 -10.88 9.34 -36.54
CA ASP A 233 -11.36 10.40 -37.41
C ASP A 233 -11.58 11.74 -36.71
N LEU A 234 -11.74 11.75 -35.38
CA LEU A 234 -11.88 12.99 -34.61
C LEU A 234 -10.55 13.77 -34.48
N PHE A 235 -9.44 13.13 -34.84
CA PHE A 235 -8.09 13.67 -34.82
C PHE A 235 -7.51 13.81 -36.24
N GLN A 236 -8.33 13.62 -37.27
CA GLN A 236 -7.99 14.06 -38.61
C GLN A 236 -8.23 15.58 -38.61
N ASP A 237 -7.15 16.35 -38.72
CA ASP A 237 -7.25 17.80 -38.83
C ASP A 237 -8.16 18.12 -40.02
N GLN A 238 -9.33 18.69 -39.72
CA GLN A 238 -10.28 19.06 -40.74
C GLN A 238 -9.71 20.26 -41.50
N GLU A 239 -9.14 19.95 -42.66
CA GLU A 239 -8.81 20.82 -43.80
C GLU A 239 -9.41 22.23 -43.68
N GLY A 240 -8.56 23.20 -43.31
CA GLY A 240 -8.96 24.60 -43.21
C GLY A 240 -7.98 25.51 -42.47
N ASP A 241 -6.97 25.98 -43.20
CA ASP A 241 -6.21 27.23 -42.99
C ASP A 241 -5.01 27.22 -42.01
N ASP A 242 -3.86 26.69 -42.44
CA ASP A 242 -2.67 27.53 -42.69
C ASP A 242 -1.60 26.74 -43.50
N GLY A 243 -0.99 27.39 -44.48
CA GLY A 243 -0.25 26.77 -45.59
C GLY A 243 1.10 26.11 -45.24
N GLY A 244 1.09 24.80 -44.97
CA GLY A 244 2.30 23.97 -44.95
C GLY A 244 2.05 22.59 -45.53
N ASP A 245 2.71 22.30 -46.65
CA ASP A 245 2.78 20.98 -47.30
C ASP A 245 3.36 19.94 -46.32
N ASN A 246 2.49 19.20 -45.64
CA ASN A 246 2.82 17.94 -44.99
C ASN A 246 1.59 17.03 -45.06
N VAL A 247 1.41 16.43 -46.23
CA VAL A 247 0.49 15.31 -46.41
C VAL A 247 1.09 14.11 -45.66
N VAL A 248 0.88 14.03 -44.36
CA VAL A 248 1.18 12.83 -43.58
C VAL A 248 0.12 11.78 -43.91
N ASP A 249 0.50 10.84 -44.78
CA ASP A 249 -0.34 9.70 -45.13
C ASP A 249 -0.73 8.94 -43.84
N VAL A 250 -2.03 8.98 -43.53
CA VAL A 250 -2.63 8.36 -42.34
C VAL A 250 -2.48 6.82 -42.33
N ASN A 251 -2.22 6.20 -43.49
CA ASN A 251 -1.83 4.80 -43.58
C ASN A 251 -0.35 4.62 -43.22
N ALA A 252 0.53 5.50 -43.69
CA ALA A 252 1.95 5.48 -43.28
C ALA A 252 2.11 5.71 -41.77
N ALA A 253 1.36 6.63 -41.18
CA ALA A 253 1.36 6.85 -39.72
C ALA A 253 0.78 5.65 -38.94
N ALA A 254 -0.20 4.92 -39.49
CA ALA A 254 -0.72 3.70 -38.88
C ALA A 254 0.28 2.53 -38.99
N GLU A 255 0.99 2.42 -40.10
CA GLU A 255 2.03 1.42 -40.30
C GLU A 255 3.25 1.69 -39.43
N VAL A 256 3.64 2.96 -39.27
CA VAL A 256 4.68 3.41 -38.32
C VAL A 256 4.24 3.18 -36.89
N ALA A 257 2.99 3.44 -36.52
CA ALA A 257 2.49 3.14 -35.17
C ALA A 257 2.46 1.64 -34.88
N LEU A 258 2.13 0.80 -35.87
CA LEU A 258 2.20 -0.66 -35.76
C LEU A 258 3.64 -1.15 -35.66
N LYS A 259 4.57 -0.59 -36.46
CA LYS A 259 6.01 -0.86 -36.35
C LYS A 259 6.56 -0.43 -35.00
N VAL A 260 6.26 0.78 -34.53
CA VAL A 260 6.70 1.26 -33.20
C VAL A 260 6.10 0.42 -32.08
N GLU A 261 4.84 -0.03 -32.16
CA GLU A 261 4.26 -0.92 -31.14
C GLU A 261 4.85 -2.34 -31.22
N GLN A 262 5.27 -2.79 -32.41
CA GLN A 262 5.98 -4.04 -32.60
C GLN A 262 7.43 -3.94 -32.08
N ASP A 263 8.14 -2.87 -32.38
CA ASP A 263 9.52 -2.59 -31.95
C ASP A 263 9.58 -2.34 -30.44
N LEU A 264 8.62 -1.62 -29.83
CA LEU A 264 8.57 -1.45 -28.37
C LEU A 264 8.34 -2.76 -27.60
N PHE A 265 7.89 -3.82 -28.27
CA PHE A 265 7.63 -5.13 -27.67
C PHE A 265 8.52 -6.26 -28.23
N LEU A 266 9.29 -6.02 -29.30
CA LEU A 266 10.28 -6.96 -29.86
C LEU A 266 11.74 -6.49 -29.68
N GLU A 267 12.02 -5.24 -29.28
CA GLU A 267 13.39 -4.78 -29.02
C GLU A 267 13.87 -5.16 -27.59
N GLY A 268 13.74 -6.45 -27.29
CA GLY A 268 14.10 -7.01 -25.99
C GLY A 268 14.41 -8.50 -26.02
N ASP A 269 14.94 -9.02 -27.13
CA ASP A 269 15.59 -10.32 -27.17
C ASP A 269 16.70 -10.35 -28.25
N ASP A 270 17.80 -11.03 -27.90
CA ASP A 270 18.70 -11.77 -28.80
C ASP A 270 19.93 -11.10 -29.45
N ASP A 271 20.78 -10.39 -28.70
CA ASP A 271 22.20 -10.14 -29.07
C ASP A 271 23.17 -10.34 -27.88
N LEU A 272 23.03 -11.43 -27.12
CA LEU A 272 23.94 -11.76 -26.00
C LEU A 272 24.45 -13.21 -25.99
N ASP A 273 24.52 -13.84 -27.17
CA ASP A 273 25.07 -15.19 -27.36
C ASP A 273 26.17 -15.22 -28.44
N ASP A 274 27.06 -14.22 -28.48
CA ASP A 274 28.29 -14.31 -29.30
C ASP A 274 29.49 -13.54 -28.71
N LEU A 275 29.79 -13.80 -27.44
CA LEU A 275 31.07 -13.39 -26.82
C LEU A 275 31.68 -14.57 -26.06
N GLU A 276 32.06 -15.58 -26.84
CA GLU A 276 33.09 -16.55 -26.48
C GLU A 276 34.45 -15.99 -26.93
N ASP A 277 35.16 -15.36 -25.99
CA ASP A 277 36.62 -15.44 -25.80
C ASP A 277 36.97 -14.96 -24.37
#